data_AF-A0AAE5CR99-F1
#
_entry.id   AF-A0AAE5CR99-F1
#
_cell.length_a   1.000
_cell.length_b   1.000
_cell.length_c   1.000
_cell.angle_alpha   90.00
_cell.angle_beta   90.00
_cell.angle_gamma   90.00
#
_symmetry.space_group_name_H-M   'P 1'
#
loop_
_entity.id
_entity.type
_entity.pdbx_description
1 polymer ?
#
loop_
_entity_poly.entity_id
_entity_poly.type
_entity_poly.pdbx_seq_one_letter_code
_entity_poly.pdbx_strand_id
1 'polypeptide(L)'
;MEEILAALMEQEKHAVEKYKDISKKARSSVEHDLISRILAQKKFEIETLRLLCSGKVPDRFLAFGTIIEDDVNFRESPTPSGTLLAVLSRGTPVILTERRGNWVGLQLCDGKAGWVFRDYVRAND
;
A
#
# COMPACT_ATOMS: atom_id res chain seq x y z
N MET A 1 -1.30 -17.87 -14.85
CA MET A 1 -1.35 -16.50 -14.27
C MET A 1 -0.26 -16.32 -13.23
N GLU A 2 -0.13 -17.23 -12.27
CA GLU A 2 0.91 -17.18 -11.22
C GLU A 2 2.34 -17.06 -11.77
N GLU A 3 2.73 -17.88 -12.76
CA GLU A 3 4.06 -17.82 -13.37
C GLU A 3 4.36 -16.45 -14.01
N ILE A 4 3.37 -15.85 -14.68
CA ILE A 4 3.49 -14.53 -15.31
C ILE A 4 3.69 -13.47 -14.22
N LEU A 5 2.92 -13.51 -13.14
CA LEU A 5 3.04 -12.57 -12.03
C LEU A 5 4.40 -12.70 -11.33
N ALA A 6 4.90 -13.92 -11.14
CA ALA A 6 6.21 -14.18 -10.56
C ALA A 6 7.35 -13.64 -11.44
N ALA A 7 7.27 -13.87 -12.76
CA ALA A 7 8.25 -13.35 -13.72
C ALA A 7 8.26 -11.81 -13.73
N LEU A 8 7.08 -11.18 -13.78
CA LEU A 8 6.95 -9.73 -13.71
C LEU A 8 7.48 -9.16 -12.39
N MET A 9 7.18 -9.81 -11.27
CA MET A 9 7.68 -9.40 -9.95
C MET A 9 9.21 -9.35 -9.92
N GLU A 10 9.88 -10.36 -10.46
CA GLU A 10 11.35 -10.40 -10.49
C GLU A 10 11.93 -9.35 -11.46
N GLN A 11 11.30 -9.19 -12.62
CA GLN A 11 11.66 -8.14 -13.57
C GLN A 11 11.60 -6.75 -12.93
N GLU A 12 10.52 -6.43 -12.20
CA GLU A 12 10.36 -5.11 -11.60
C GLU A 12 11.32 -4.86 -10.44
N LYS A 13 11.60 -5.87 -9.61
CA LYS A 13 12.65 -5.77 -8.58
C LYS A 13 14.01 -5.46 -9.19
N HIS A 14 14.37 -6.16 -10.27
CA HIS A 14 15.64 -5.92 -10.95
C HIS A 14 15.69 -4.52 -11.60
N ALA A 15 14.58 -4.05 -12.17
CA ALA A 15 14.48 -2.68 -12.70
C ALA A 15 14.68 -1.63 -11.61
N VAL A 16 14.09 -1.82 -10.42
CA VAL A 16 14.28 -0.91 -9.26
C VAL A 16 15.76 -0.75 -8.91
N GLU A 17 16.52 -1.85 -8.83
CA GLU A 17 17.95 -1.77 -8.50
C GLU A 17 18.74 -1.00 -9.56
N LYS A 18 18.44 -1.20 -10.85
CA LYS A 18 19.04 -0.40 -11.94
C LYS A 18 18.73 1.08 -11.80
N TYR A 19 17.49 1.45 -11.50
CA TYR A 19 17.11 2.86 -11.31
C TYR A 19 17.74 3.47 -10.05
N LYS A 20 17.92 2.70 -8.97
CA LYS A 20 18.70 3.15 -7.80
C LYS A 20 20.15 3.44 -8.17
N ASP A 21 20.77 2.63 -9.01
CA ASP A 21 22.14 2.87 -9.46
C ASP A 21 22.25 4.08 -10.39
N ILE A 22 21.24 4.35 -11.22
CA ILE A 22 21.15 5.58 -12.00
C ILE A 22 20.97 6.79 -11.08
N SER A 23 20.12 6.68 -10.05
CA SER A 23 19.90 7.75 -9.05
C SER A 23 21.19 8.17 -8.35
N LYS A 24 22.03 7.21 -7.95
CA LYS A 24 23.36 7.49 -7.35
C LYS A 24 24.31 8.24 -8.28
N LYS A 25 24.10 8.16 -9.60
CA LYS A 25 24.91 8.81 -10.64
C LYS A 25 24.29 10.12 -11.14
N ALA A 26 23.14 10.53 -10.62
CA ALA A 26 22.48 11.76 -11.00
C ALA A 26 23.37 12.98 -10.72
N ARG A 27 23.46 13.89 -11.69
CA ARG A 27 24.36 15.07 -11.67
C ARG A 27 23.62 16.36 -11.33
N SER A 28 22.30 16.32 -11.23
CA SER A 28 21.47 17.47 -10.86
C SER A 28 20.27 17.05 -10.00
N SER A 29 19.69 18.02 -9.30
CA SER A 29 18.44 17.83 -8.56
C SER A 29 17.28 17.40 -9.45
N VAL A 30 17.23 17.89 -10.71
CA VAL A 30 16.20 17.53 -11.68
C VAL A 30 16.34 16.07 -12.12
N GLU A 31 17.57 15.62 -12.44
CA GLU A 31 17.82 14.21 -12.75
C GLU A 31 17.38 13.32 -11.57
N HIS A 32 17.72 13.70 -10.34
CA HIS A 32 17.33 12.96 -9.15
C HIS A 32 15.80 12.92 -8.93
N ASP A 33 15.09 14.03 -9.13
CA ASP A 33 13.63 14.10 -9.00
C ASP A 33 12.93 13.18 -10.03
N LEU A 34 13.36 13.24 -11.29
CA LEU A 34 12.81 12.39 -12.36
C LEU A 34 13.00 10.90 -12.06
N ILE A 35 14.19 10.50 -11.59
CA ILE A 35 14.46 9.10 -11.23
C ILE A 35 13.66 8.69 -9.98
N SER A 36 13.49 9.59 -9.01
CA SER A 36 12.68 9.33 -7.81
C SER A 36 11.21 9.06 -8.17
N ARG A 37 10.65 9.78 -9.16
CA ARG A 37 9.31 9.52 -9.69
C ARG A 37 9.19 8.15 -10.35
N ILE A 38 10.20 7.74 -11.13
CA ILE A 38 10.24 6.40 -11.72
C ILE A 38 10.29 5.33 -10.61
N LEU A 39 11.12 5.52 -9.59
CA LEU A 39 11.19 4.59 -8.45
C LEU A 39 9.87 4.51 -7.67
N ALA A 40 9.16 5.64 -7.52
CA ALA A 40 7.83 5.66 -6.91
C ALA A 40 6.82 4.87 -7.74
N GLN A 41 6.81 5.04 -9.07
CA GLN A 41 5.98 4.25 -9.97
C GLN A 41 6.32 2.75 -9.87
N LYS A 42 7.60 2.38 -9.88
CA LYS A 42 8.04 0.98 -9.77
C LYS A 42 7.63 0.35 -8.44
N LYS A 43 7.67 1.13 -7.35
CA LYS A 43 7.18 0.68 -6.03
C LYS A 43 5.69 0.37 -6.07
N PHE A 44 4.89 1.22 -6.73
CA PHE A 44 3.45 0.97 -6.91
C PHE A 44 3.18 -0.29 -7.73
N GLU A 45 3.92 -0.50 -8.83
CA GLU A 45 3.83 -1.71 -9.66
C GLU A 45 4.15 -2.97 -8.84
N ILE A 46 5.24 -2.95 -8.06
CA ILE A 46 5.62 -4.07 -7.18
C ILE A 46 4.55 -4.35 -6.13
N GLU A 47 3.99 -3.31 -5.50
CA GLU A 47 2.95 -3.49 -4.48
C GLU A 47 1.66 -4.06 -5.09
N THR A 48 1.30 -3.62 -6.28
CA THR A 48 0.19 -4.19 -7.07
C THR A 48 0.44 -5.66 -7.38
N LEU A 49 1.63 -6.00 -7.87
CA LEU A 49 1.98 -7.39 -8.16
C LEU A 49 1.96 -8.25 -6.89
N ARG A 50 2.38 -7.72 -5.73
CA ARG A 50 2.30 -8.46 -4.44
C ARG A 50 0.85 -8.76 -4.08
N LEU A 51 -0.04 -7.78 -4.22
CA LEU A 51 -1.47 -7.96 -3.98
C LEU A 51 -2.04 -9.04 -4.90
N LEU A 52 -1.72 -8.99 -6.20
CA LEU A 52 -2.16 -10.02 -7.15
C LEU A 52 -1.61 -11.41 -6.81
N CYS A 53 -0.32 -11.51 -6.46
CA CYS A 53 0.31 -12.77 -6.03
C CYS A 53 -0.26 -13.32 -4.73
N SER A 54 -0.78 -12.47 -3.84
CA SER A 54 -1.32 -12.91 -2.55
C SER A 54 -2.60 -13.73 -2.68
N GLY A 55 -3.31 -13.63 -3.81
CA GLY A 55 -4.64 -14.20 -4.00
C GLY A 55 -5.73 -13.55 -3.14
N LYS A 56 -5.40 -12.53 -2.34
CA LYS A 56 -6.29 -11.84 -1.41
C LYS A 56 -6.65 -10.45 -1.93
N VAL A 57 -7.09 -10.37 -3.17
CA VAL A 57 -7.50 -9.09 -3.78
C VAL A 57 -8.90 -8.71 -3.27
N PRO A 58 -9.12 -7.49 -2.75
CA PRO A 58 -10.47 -7.04 -2.37
C PRO A 58 -11.40 -6.91 -3.58
N ASP A 59 -12.71 -7.03 -3.34
CA ASP A 59 -13.74 -6.73 -4.34
C ASP A 59 -13.75 -5.26 -4.80
N ARG A 60 -13.21 -4.36 -3.96
CA ARG A 60 -13.07 -2.94 -4.26
C ARG A 60 -11.69 -2.44 -3.86
N PHE A 61 -11.03 -1.75 -4.78
CA PHE A 61 -9.76 -1.08 -4.56
C PHE A 61 -9.94 0.43 -4.78
N LEU A 62 -9.58 1.23 -3.78
CA LEU A 62 -9.51 2.68 -3.92
C LEU A 62 -8.06 3.15 -4.02
N ALA A 63 -7.20 2.71 -3.09
CA ALA A 63 -5.79 3.07 -3.05
C ALA A 63 -5.02 2.13 -2.12
N PHE A 64 -3.70 2.10 -2.25
CA PHE A 64 -2.84 1.68 -1.14
C PHE A 64 -2.80 2.79 -0.08
N GLY A 65 -2.47 2.42 1.15
CA GLY A 65 -2.34 3.38 2.23
C GLY A 65 -1.45 2.88 3.35
N THR A 66 -1.27 3.76 4.33
CA THR A 66 -0.44 3.49 5.50
C THR A 66 -1.13 4.03 6.73
N ILE A 67 -1.11 3.26 7.82
CA ILE A 67 -1.51 3.76 9.13
C ILE A 67 -0.47 4.80 9.59
N ILE A 68 -0.94 5.98 9.99
CA ILE A 68 -0.08 7.12 10.33
C ILE A 68 -0.03 7.43 11.82
N GLU A 69 -0.72 6.67 12.67
CA GLU A 69 -0.66 6.80 14.12
C GLU A 69 -0.41 5.44 14.78
N ASP A 70 0.01 5.47 16.04
CA ASP A 70 0.18 4.26 16.84
C ASP A 70 -1.11 3.91 17.57
N ASP A 71 -1.25 2.64 17.95
CA ASP A 71 -2.39 2.09 18.68
C ASP A 71 -3.77 2.35 18.03
N VAL A 72 -3.82 2.23 16.70
CA VAL A 72 -5.03 2.50 15.91
C VAL A 72 -6.00 1.31 15.97
N ASN A 73 -7.20 1.56 16.49
CA ASN A 73 -8.26 0.56 16.55
C ASN A 73 -8.76 0.18 15.15
N PHE A 74 -8.56 -1.08 14.77
CA PHE A 74 -9.14 -1.69 13.59
C PHE A 74 -10.41 -2.43 13.97
N ARG A 75 -11.56 -1.99 13.46
CA ARG A 75 -12.88 -2.43 13.91
C ARG A 75 -13.66 -3.15 12.82
N GLU A 76 -14.58 -4.01 13.23
CA GLU A 76 -15.44 -4.77 12.32
C GLU A 76 -16.46 -3.90 11.58
N SER A 77 -16.86 -2.77 12.17
CA SER A 77 -17.86 -1.86 11.63
C SER A 77 -17.42 -0.41 11.76
N PRO A 78 -17.92 0.51 10.91
CA PRO A 78 -17.57 1.93 10.92
C PRO A 78 -18.28 2.69 12.06
N THR A 79 -18.07 2.24 13.30
CA THR A 79 -18.64 2.85 14.50
C THR A 79 -17.64 2.77 15.66
N PRO A 80 -17.66 3.72 16.61
CA PRO A 80 -16.79 3.66 17.79
C PRO A 80 -17.05 2.43 18.68
N SER A 81 -18.27 1.90 18.64
CA SER A 81 -18.72 0.72 19.39
C SER A 81 -18.53 -0.60 18.63
N GLY A 82 -18.07 -0.57 17.38
CA GLY A 82 -17.84 -1.78 16.59
C GLY A 82 -16.77 -2.67 17.22
N THR A 83 -16.92 -3.99 17.07
CA THR A 83 -15.99 -5.00 17.61
C THR A 83 -14.54 -4.66 17.25
N LEU A 84 -13.64 -4.65 18.24
CA LEU A 84 -12.20 -4.45 18.00
C LEU A 84 -11.61 -5.73 17.42
N LEU A 85 -11.12 -5.66 16.18
CA LEU A 85 -10.51 -6.78 15.46
C LEU A 85 -9.01 -6.89 15.71
N ALA A 86 -8.33 -5.75 15.85
CA ALA A 86 -6.90 -5.62 16.12
C ALA A 86 -6.55 -4.17 16.49
N VAL A 87 -5.33 -3.98 16.97
CA VAL A 87 -4.70 -2.67 17.13
C VAL A 87 -3.54 -2.60 16.14
N LEU A 88 -3.50 -1.57 15.30
CA LEU A 88 -2.50 -1.39 14.25
C LEU A 88 -1.47 -0.34 14.67
N SER A 89 -0.20 -0.60 14.37
CA SER A 89 0.90 0.34 14.62
C SER A 89 1.13 1.27 13.43
N ARG A 90 1.79 2.41 13.67
CA ARG A 90 2.22 3.32 12.62
C ARG A 90 3.08 2.59 11.59
N GLY A 91 2.89 2.92 10.32
CA GLY A 91 3.61 2.29 9.21
C GLY A 91 2.97 1.00 8.70
N THR A 92 1.91 0.49 9.35
CA THR A 92 1.18 -0.69 8.86
C THR A 92 0.63 -0.41 7.46
N PRO A 93 1.01 -1.19 6.43
CA PRO A 93 0.48 -1.05 5.08
C PRO A 93 -0.96 -1.57 5.03
N VAL A 94 -1.82 -0.86 4.32
CA VAL A 94 -3.25 -1.17 4.21
C VAL A 94 -3.75 -0.93 2.79
N ILE A 95 -4.83 -1.61 2.41
CA ILE A 95 -5.52 -1.40 1.14
C ILE A 95 -6.85 -0.72 1.45
N LEU A 96 -7.08 0.46 0.91
CA LEU A 96 -8.34 1.19 1.09
C LEU A 96 -9.39 0.61 0.16
N THR A 97 -10.51 0.19 0.74
CA THR A 97 -11.61 -0.45 0.02
C THR A 97 -12.84 0.45 -0.04
N GLU A 98 -13.09 1.28 0.98
CA GLU A 98 -14.27 2.15 1.03
C GLU A 98 -14.03 3.41 1.86
N ARG A 99 -14.78 4.49 1.61
CA ARG A 99 -14.90 5.64 2.51
C ARG A 99 -16.35 5.83 2.90
N ARG A 100 -16.63 5.90 4.21
CA ARG A 100 -17.99 6.06 4.75
C ARG A 100 -18.01 7.02 5.93
N GLY A 101 -18.44 8.25 5.67
CA GLY A 101 -18.37 9.32 6.67
C GLY A 101 -16.94 9.51 7.18
N ASN A 102 -16.74 9.36 8.49
CA ASN A 102 -15.44 9.48 9.13
C ASN A 102 -14.64 8.16 9.19
N TRP A 103 -15.11 7.12 8.51
CA TRP A 103 -14.48 5.81 8.51
C TRP A 103 -13.94 5.45 7.14
N VAL A 104 -12.85 4.70 7.16
CA VAL A 104 -12.24 4.13 5.96
C VAL A 104 -12.25 2.62 6.11
N GLY A 105 -12.89 1.96 5.15
CA GLY A 105 -12.85 0.52 5.00
C GLY A 105 -11.49 0.13 4.46
N LEU A 106 -10.84 -0.83 5.12
CA LEU A 106 -9.51 -1.31 4.81
C LEU A 106 -9.48 -2.83 4.71
N GLN A 107 -8.51 -3.33 3.95
CA GLN A 107 -8.05 -4.71 4.01
C GLN A 107 -6.55 -4.73 4.35
N LEU A 108 -6.16 -5.61 5.27
CA LEU A 108 -4.77 -5.89 5.62
C LEU A 108 -4.16 -6.89 4.63
N CYS A 109 -2.82 -6.96 4.56
CA CYS A 109 -2.12 -7.89 3.66
C CYS A 109 -2.47 -9.37 3.91
N ASP A 110 -2.91 -9.73 5.11
CA ASP A 110 -3.35 -11.08 5.46
C ASP A 110 -4.79 -11.39 5.02
N GLY A 111 -5.50 -10.43 4.40
CA GLY A 111 -6.87 -10.60 3.93
C GLY A 111 -7.93 -10.07 4.89
N LYS A 112 -7.57 -9.68 6.12
CA LYS A 112 -8.57 -9.24 7.11
C LYS A 112 -9.15 -7.88 6.71
N ALA A 113 -10.46 -7.81 6.60
CA ALA A 113 -11.19 -6.59 6.30
C ALA A 113 -11.79 -5.95 7.57
N GLY A 114 -11.91 -4.63 7.56
CA GLY A 114 -12.45 -3.86 8.67
C GLY A 114 -12.35 -2.35 8.45
N TRP A 115 -12.41 -1.58 9.52
CA TRP A 115 -12.58 -0.13 9.49
C TRP A 115 -11.65 0.57 10.45
N VAL A 116 -11.12 1.71 10.04
CA VAL A 116 -10.41 2.66 10.91
C VAL A 116 -11.00 4.05 10.76
N PHE A 117 -10.77 4.91 11.74
CA PHE A 117 -11.12 6.32 11.62
C PHE A 117 -10.20 6.99 10.58
N ARG A 118 -10.79 7.85 9.74
CA ARG A 118 -10.14 8.40 8.54
C ARG A 118 -8.82 9.14 8.80
N ASP A 119 -8.69 9.78 9.95
CA ASP A 119 -7.51 10.60 10.27
C ASP A 119 -6.28 9.75 10.63
N TYR A 120 -6.46 8.45 10.85
CA TYR A 120 -5.37 7.53 11.16
C TYR A 120 -4.78 6.84 9.93
N VAL A 121 -5.30 7.12 8.73
CA VAL A 121 -4.83 6.50 7.49
C VAL A 121 -4.51 7.55 6.44
N ARG A 122 -3.34 7.41 5.81
CA ARG A 122 -2.94 8.18 4.64
C ARG A 122 -3.04 7.31 3.40
N ALA A 123 -3.78 7.76 2.40
CA ALA A 123 -3.77 7.16 1.08
C ALA A 123 -2.44 7.51 0.39
N ASN A 124 -1.86 6.52 -0.29
CA ASN A 124 -0.68 6.68 -1.12
C ASN A 124 -1.17 6.91 -2.56
N ASP A 125 -1.67 8.12 -2.81
CA ASP A 125 -2.10 8.59 -4.14
C ASP A 125 -0.92 9.10 -4.97
#